data_AF-A0A1C9CBI5-F1
#
_entry.id   AF-A0A1C9CBI5-F1
#
_cell.length_a   1.000
_cell.length_b   1.000
_cell.length_c   1.000
_cell.angle_alpha   90.00
_cell.angle_beta   90.00
_cell.angle_gamma   90.00
#
_symmetry.space_group_name_H-M   'P 1'
#
loop_
_entity.id
_entity.type
_entity.pdbx_description
1 polymer ?
#
loop_
_entity_poly.entity_id
_entity_poly.type
_entity_poly.pdbx_seq_one_letter_code
_entity_poly.pdbx_strand_id
1 'polypeptide(L)' 'MMLAKLIHNSHIIYKIERLLDSSNNRYNITLKVSERAKMKKYEDLDIVTESELKPVIRAIIEITNENIIKELII' A
#
# COMPACT_ATOMS: atom_id res chain seq x y z
N MET A 1 -15.15 3.15 18.44
CA MET A 1 -14.08 2.19 18.04
C MET A 1 -14.39 1.42 16.75
N MET A 2 -15.61 0.88 16.55
CA MET A 2 -15.97 0.10 15.35
C MET A 2 -16.03 0.93 14.04
N LEU A 3 -16.58 2.15 14.10
CA LEU A 3 -16.68 3.05 12.94
C LEU A 3 -15.31 3.43 12.34
N ALA A 4 -14.33 3.75 13.19
CA ALA A 4 -12.98 4.10 12.74
C ALA A 4 -12.30 2.95 11.97
N LYS A 5 -12.50 1.71 12.42
CA LYS A 5 -11.97 0.51 11.75
C LYS A 5 -12.63 0.28 10.39
N LEU A 6 -13.95 0.52 10.28
CA LEU A 6 -14.66 0.43 9.00
C LEU A 6 -14.15 1.48 8.02
N ILE A 7 -14.03 2.74 8.45
CA ILE A 7 -13.50 3.84 7.62
C ILE A 7 -12.08 3.52 7.14
N HIS A 8 -11.22 3.01 8.04
CA HIS A 8 -9.86 2.58 7.69
C HIS A 8 -9.84 1.47 6.64
N ASN A 9 -10.68 0.44 6.80
CA ASN A 9 -10.79 -0.64 5.82
C ASN A 9 -11.30 -0.13 4.47
N SER A 10 -12.32 0.72 4.45
CA SER A 10 -12.84 1.34 3.23
C SER A 10 -11.77 2.17 2.53
N HIS A 11 -10.93 2.88 3.28
CA HIS A 11 -9.83 3.66 2.70
C HIS A 11 -8.77 2.78 2.05
N ILE A 12 -8.45 1.62 2.65
CA ILE A 12 -7.53 0.65 2.05
C ILE A 12 -8.11 0.09 0.74
N ILE A 13 -9.39 -0.29 0.75
CA ILE A 13 -10.07 -0.83 -0.44
C ILE A 13 -10.03 0.21 -1.57
N TYR A 14 -10.37 1.46 -1.28
CA TYR A 14 -10.30 2.55 -2.27
C TYR A 14 -8.90 2.71 -2.89
N LYS A 15 -7.84 2.64 -2.07
CA LYS A 15 -6.46 2.71 -2.59
C LYS A 15 -6.11 1.52 -3.48
N ILE A 16 -6.57 0.32 -3.14
CA ILE A 16 -6.38 -0.87 -3.97
C ILE A 16 -7.06 -0.69 -5.33
N GLU A 17 -8.31 -0.23 -5.36
CA GLU A 17 -9.04 0.01 -6.61
C GLU A 17 -8.31 1.03 -7.49
N ARG A 18 -7.91 2.18 -6.94
CA ARG A 18 -7.11 3.19 -7.64
C ARG A 18 -5.80 2.63 -8.20
N LEU A 19 -5.12 1.79 -7.42
CA LEU A 19 -3.87 1.17 -7.83
C LEU A 19 -4.06 0.18 -8.99
N LEU A 20 -5.17 -0.56 -8.98
CA LEU A 20 -5.51 -1.50 -10.05
C LEU A 20 -5.96 -0.77 -11.32
N ASP A 21 -6.72 0.32 -11.19
CA ASP A 21 -7.21 1.13 -12.31
C ASP A 21 -6.09 1.91 -13.00
N SER A 22 -5.10 2.37 -12.24
CA SER A 22 -3.92 3.08 -12.79
C SER A 22 -2.90 2.13 -13.44
N SER A 23 -3.05 0.82 -13.32
CA SER A 23 -2.09 -0.15 -13.85
C SER A 23 -2.59 -0.81 -15.14
N ASN A 24 -1.83 -0.62 -16.22
CA ASN A 24 -2.05 -1.33 -17.48
C ASN A 24 -1.77 -2.84 -17.39
N ASN A 25 -1.12 -3.31 -16.32
CA ASN A 25 -0.82 -4.72 -16.10
C ASN A 25 -0.95 -5.09 -14.61
N ARG A 26 -2.00 -5.87 -14.31
CA ARG A 26 -2.31 -6.30 -12.94
C ARG A 26 -1.23 -7.21 -12.33
N TYR A 27 -0.61 -8.06 -13.13
CA TYR A 27 0.50 -8.90 -12.65
C TYR A 27 1.67 -8.04 -12.18
N ASN A 28 2.07 -7.06 -12.98
CA ASN A 28 3.23 -6.21 -12.66
C ASN A 28 3.01 -5.40 -11.38
N ILE A 29 1.80 -4.85 -11.19
CA ILE A 29 1.51 -4.08 -9.97
C ILE A 29 1.42 -4.98 -8.74
N THR A 30 0.85 -6.18 -8.86
CA THR A 30 0.86 -7.18 -7.78
C THR A 30 2.28 -7.58 -7.41
N LEU A 31 3.16 -7.81 -8.40
CA LEU A 31 4.56 -8.11 -8.17
C LEU A 31 5.26 -6.97 -7.42
N LYS A 32 5.13 -5.72 -7.90
CA LYS A 32 5.69 -4.52 -7.24
C LYS A 32 5.23 -4.39 -5.79
N VAL A 33 3.92 -4.57 -5.53
CA VAL A 33 3.36 -4.55 -4.17
C VAL A 33 3.98 -5.65 -3.30
N SER A 34 4.12 -6.86 -3.84
CA SER A 34 4.68 -8.00 -3.11
C SER A 34 6.15 -7.80 -2.75
N GLU A 35 6.96 -7.28 -3.68
CA GLU A 35 8.38 -7.00 -3.45
C GLU A 35 8.56 -5.93 -2.38
N ARG A 36 7.80 -4.83 -2.47
CA ARG A 36 7.83 -3.76 -1.46
C ARG A 36 7.38 -4.26 -0.09
N ALA A 37 6.31 -5.04 -0.04
CA ALA A 37 5.82 -5.63 1.22
C ALA A 37 6.84 -6.58 1.85
N LYS A 38 7.57 -7.33 1.01
CA LYS A 38 8.64 -8.22 1.46
C LYS A 38 9.80 -7.43 2.05
N MET A 39 10.28 -6.36 1.39
CA MET A 39 11.33 -5.48 1.93
C MET A 39 10.94 -4.89 3.28
N LYS A 40 9.72 -4.36 3.36
CA LYS A 40 9.14 -3.79 4.59
C LYS A 40 9.03 -4.76 5.75
N LYS A 41 8.81 -6.04 5.48
CA LYS A 41 8.82 -7.08 6.51
C LYS A 41 10.21 -7.28 7.11
N TYR A 42 11.27 -7.14 6.30
CA TYR A 42 12.65 -7.25 6.78
C TYR A 42 13.11 -5.97 7.48
N GLU A 43 12.73 -4.79 6.98
CA GLU A 43 13.01 -3.51 7.64
C GLU A 43 12.43 -3.47 9.07
N ASP A 44 11.22 -4.00 9.27
CA ASP A 44 10.58 -4.04 10.60
C ASP A 44 11.33 -4.93 11.61
N LEU A 45 12.11 -5.92 11.17
CA LEU A 45 12.87 -6.79 12.07
C LEU A 45 13.99 -6.02 12.81
N ASP A 46 14.46 -4.92 12.24
CA ASP A 46 15.54 -4.08 12.78
C ASP A 46 15.00 -2.92 13.64
N ILE A 47 13.68 -2.79 13.81
CA ILE A 47 13.04 -1.67 14.51
C ILE A 47 12.43 -2.15 15.84
N VAL A 48 12.69 -1.42 16.92
CA VAL A 48 12.19 -1.73 18.28
C VAL A 48 10.65 -1.66 18.38
N THR A 49 10.02 -0.91 17.48
CA THR A 49 8.57 -0.78 17.34
C THR A 49 8.08 -1.36 16.02
N GLU A 50 7.41 -2.51 16.11
CA GLU A 50 6.71 -3.12 14.98
C GLU A 50 5.56 -2.21 14.50
N SER A 51 5.38 -2.12 13.18
CA SER A 51 4.29 -1.33 12.62
C SER A 51 2.93 -2.01 12.85
N GLU A 52 1.92 -1.24 13.31
CA GLU A 52 0.56 -1.75 13.50
C GLU A 52 -0.13 -2.20 12.19
N LEU A 53 0.41 -1.78 11.03
CA LEU A 53 -0.10 -2.11 9.72
C LEU A 53 0.69 -3.26 9.11
N LYS A 54 -0.04 -4.24 8.57
CA LYS A 54 0.57 -5.34 7.79
C LYS A 54 1.45 -4.78 6.66
N PRO A 55 2.63 -5.37 6.37
CA PRO A 55 3.54 -4.88 5.33
C PRO A 55 2.90 -4.66 3.96
N VAL A 56 1.95 -5.53 3.58
CA VAL A 56 1.19 -5.42 2.32
C VAL A 56 0.32 -4.15 2.29
N ILE A 57 -0.33 -3.80 3.39
CA ILE A 57 -1.17 -2.59 3.48
C ILE A 57 -0.29 -1.34 3.34
N ARG A 58 0.87 -1.33 4.00
CA ARG A 58 1.84 -0.23 3.90
C ARG A 58 2.36 -0.07 2.47
N ALA A 59 2.73 -1.17 1.82
CA ALA A 59 3.17 -1.16 0.43
C ALA A 59 2.10 -0.60 -0.51
N ILE A 60 0.84 -1.01 -0.36
CA ILE A 60 -0.29 -0.48 -1.15
C ILE A 60 -0.42 1.04 -0.96
N ILE A 61 -0.39 1.52 0.28
CA ILE A 61 -0.52 2.96 0.59
C ILE A 61 0.60 3.76 -0.07
N GLU A 62 1.85 3.31 0.07
CA GLU A 62 3.01 3.98 -0.52
C GLU A 62 2.97 4.00 -2.04
N ILE A 63 2.77 2.85 -2.67
CA ILE A 63 2.76 2.77 -4.14
C ILE A 63 1.61 3.60 -4.72
N THR A 64 0.46 3.63 -4.05
CA THR A 64 -0.65 4.50 -4.46
C THR A 64 -0.27 5.98 -4.34
N ASN A 65 0.43 6.38 -3.27
CA ASN A 65 0.89 7.76 -3.10
C ASN A 65 1.99 8.14 -4.12
N GLU A 66 2.91 7.24 -4.44
CA GLU A 66 3.91 7.43 -5.52
C GLU A 66 3.24 7.72 -6.87
N ASN A 67 2.19 6.97 -7.21
CA ASN A 67 1.44 7.17 -8.46
C ASN A 67 0.72 8.53 -8.48
N ILE A 68 0.12 8.96 -7.38
CA ILE A 68 -0.52 10.28 -7.27
C ILE A 68 0.51 11.40 -7.49
N ILE A 69 1.69 11.29 -6.88
CA ILE A 69 2.78 12.27 -7.08
C ILE A 69 3.20 12.31 -8.55
N LYS A 70 3.28 11.17 -9.23
CA LYS A 70 3.62 11.09 -10.65
C LYS A 70 2.57 11.75 -11.55
N GLU A 71 1.28 11.64 -11.22
CA GLU A 71 0.18 12.31 -11.94
C GLU A 71 0.19 13.83 -11.76
N LEU A 72 0.64 14.35 -10.60
CA LEU A 72 0.65 15.78 -10.29
C LEU A 72 1.83 16.56 -10.88
N ILE A 73 2.91 15.88 -11.27
CA ILE A 73 4.16 16.51 -11.75
C ILE A 73 4.24 16.53 -13.30
N ILE A 74 3.22 16.01 -13.99
CA ILE A 74 3.07 16.04 -15.46
C ILE A 74 2.07 17.12 -15.85
#